data_AF-A0A260BFV1-F1
#
_entry.id   AF-A0A260BFV1-F1
#
_cell.length_a   1.000
_cell.length_b   1.000
_cell.length_c   1.000
_cell.angle_alpha   90.00
_cell.angle_beta   90.00
_cell.angle_gamma   90.00
#
_symmetry.space_group_name_H-M   'P 1'
#
loop_
_entity.id
_entity.type
_entity.pdbx_description
1 polymer ?
#
loop_
_entity_poly.entity_id
_entity_poly.type
_entity_poly.pdbx_seq_one_letter_code
_entity_poly.pdbx_strand_id
1 'polypeptide(L)'
;MSAPSSERRLLRPRYIRFAAGRLWVIDETQPVAALLEPTSGQIDRIVSWPEIPSPSPALTIASHADRVWLQYRGTDVLACVTVDGVHHAEYLEGSHLLTAGSSGAWCFRPTRTRDDVARTADEPPLPRPRSRPPLLLAHPGGGTSPIDVDGVLVAADFDEQSVHLAVEHTPWSRTYRGTPTPAGYVLQQSKSWIHLLLDASTTRIELDDYPRSRADGAWHTSEYADITYNELHRRKRAIGDGVRWHWGVTGRHGGVLIAKAFRAGSSTPVCEIELPEVRAYEGTAYGDQLWLLVRSVDGASRHLVRLSIDTAESELDTAIDDLDITGYCRPVAPEPPDHASYVRYCIRRLDGRRFSKRMHDVRAEFIGDWPHGRLHISFTHDDYEGLTVVTRLNLYDEQGQRLDNITSYAPAELMEQADTRDYPNRSHAIDGVLYV
;
A
#
# COMPACT_ATOMS: atom_id res chain seq x y z
N MET A 1 15.29 -32.79 23.48
CA MET A 1 15.09 -31.92 22.32
C MET A 1 14.09 -30.85 22.73
N SER A 2 14.60 -29.70 23.14
CA SER A 2 13.77 -28.53 23.46
C SER A 2 13.20 -28.02 22.14
N ALA A 3 11.88 -27.80 22.08
CA ALA A 3 11.27 -27.11 20.95
C ALA A 3 12.02 -25.79 20.71
N PRO A 4 12.31 -25.39 19.46
CA PRO A 4 12.79 -24.03 19.22
C PRO A 4 11.75 -23.08 19.81
N SER A 5 12.16 -22.27 20.78
CA SER A 5 11.32 -21.16 21.25
C SER A 5 11.04 -20.31 20.02
N SER A 6 9.79 -20.29 19.55
CA SER A 6 9.40 -19.37 18.49
C SER A 6 9.78 -17.97 18.94
N GLU A 7 10.67 -17.32 18.20
CA GLU A 7 11.07 -15.95 18.49
C GLU A 7 9.80 -15.08 18.56
N ARG A 8 9.67 -14.29 19.62
CA ARG A 8 8.48 -13.46 19.84
C ARG A 8 8.32 -12.47 18.70
N ARG A 9 7.19 -12.49 18.00
CA ARG A 9 6.83 -11.53 16.94
C ARG A 9 5.81 -10.53 17.47
N LEU A 10 6.26 -9.30 17.70
CA LEU A 10 5.42 -8.16 18.09
C LEU A 10 4.73 -7.54 16.87
N LEU A 11 3.51 -7.04 16.99
CA LEU A 11 2.78 -6.35 15.91
C LEU A 11 3.60 -5.20 15.33
N ARG A 12 3.68 -5.14 14.00
CA ARG A 12 4.30 -4.04 13.25
C ARG A 12 3.21 -3.33 12.45
N PRO A 13 2.55 -2.31 13.03
CA PRO A 13 1.42 -1.68 12.38
C PRO A 13 1.85 -1.07 11.04
N ARG A 14 1.01 -1.25 10.01
CA ARG A 14 1.18 -0.62 8.69
C ARG A 14 -0.09 -0.02 8.15
N TYR A 15 -1.22 -0.63 8.42
CA TYR A 15 -2.51 -0.13 7.95
C TYR A 15 -3.48 0.04 9.12
N ILE A 16 -4.34 1.04 9.02
CA ILE A 16 -5.43 1.26 9.98
C ILE A 16 -6.74 1.51 9.25
N ARG A 17 -7.82 0.82 9.63
CA ARG A 17 -9.16 1.00 9.07
C ARG A 17 -10.22 0.97 10.16
N PHE A 18 -11.30 1.70 9.97
CA PHE A 18 -12.48 1.60 10.81
C PHE A 18 -13.52 0.68 10.15
N ALA A 19 -13.88 -0.41 10.83
CA ALA A 19 -14.89 -1.37 10.40
C ALA A 19 -15.45 -2.13 11.60
N ALA A 20 -16.71 -2.54 11.52
CA ALA A 20 -17.45 -3.27 12.54
C ALA A 20 -17.42 -2.60 13.92
N GLY A 21 -17.44 -1.26 13.97
CA GLY A 21 -17.35 -0.51 15.23
C GLY A 21 -16.00 -0.63 15.93
N ARG A 22 -14.94 -1.00 15.20
CA ARG A 22 -13.60 -1.23 15.72
C ARG A 22 -12.54 -0.59 14.82
N LEU A 23 -11.41 -0.24 15.43
CA LEU A 23 -10.20 0.14 14.71
C LEU A 23 -9.38 -1.11 14.43
N TRP A 24 -9.19 -1.41 13.16
CA TRP A 24 -8.37 -2.51 12.67
C TRP A 24 -6.96 -2.01 12.45
N VAL A 25 -6.04 -2.36 13.33
CA VAL A 25 -4.60 -2.09 13.18
C VAL A 25 -3.94 -3.34 12.60
N ILE A 26 -3.57 -3.28 11.32
CA ILE A 26 -3.14 -4.42 10.52
C ILE A 26 -1.62 -4.43 10.40
N ASP A 27 -1.03 -5.60 10.61
CA ASP A 27 0.41 -5.84 10.52
C ASP A 27 0.95 -5.62 9.10
N GLU A 28 2.20 -5.18 9.00
CA GLU A 28 2.89 -4.93 7.74
C GLU A 28 3.11 -6.19 6.89
N THR A 29 3.41 -7.32 7.53
CA THR A 29 3.90 -8.52 6.84
C THR A 29 3.08 -9.76 7.19
N GLN A 30 2.37 -9.76 8.31
CA GLN A 30 1.55 -10.88 8.76
C GLN A 30 0.06 -10.63 8.48
N PRO A 31 -0.73 -11.68 8.19
CA PRO A 31 -2.18 -11.57 7.99
C PRO A 31 -2.91 -11.47 9.34
N VAL A 32 -2.60 -10.42 10.11
CA VAL A 32 -3.06 -10.24 11.48
C VAL A 32 -3.49 -8.79 11.67
N ALA A 33 -4.59 -8.60 12.41
CA ALA A 33 -5.05 -7.30 12.90
C ALA A 33 -5.30 -7.34 14.40
N ALA A 34 -4.90 -6.28 15.09
CA ALA A 34 -5.44 -5.96 16.41
C ALA A 34 -6.69 -5.08 16.23
N LEU A 35 -7.76 -5.43 16.93
CA LEU A 35 -9.04 -4.71 16.92
C LEU A 35 -9.13 -3.91 18.21
N LEU A 36 -9.12 -2.59 18.10
CA LEU A 36 -9.21 -1.67 19.23
C LEU A 36 -10.62 -1.10 19.35
N GLU A 37 -11.06 -0.89 20.58
CA GLU A 37 -12.26 -0.12 20.88
C GLU A 37 -11.95 1.37 20.62
N PRO A 38 -12.70 2.04 19.73
CA PRO A 38 -12.30 3.33 19.19
C PRO A 38 -12.38 4.50 20.18
N THR A 39 -13.10 4.39 21.30
CA THR A 39 -13.16 5.45 22.31
C THR A 39 -12.07 5.34 23.38
N SER A 40 -11.60 4.15 23.69
CA SER A 40 -10.65 3.88 24.77
C SER A 40 -9.26 3.47 24.29
N GLY A 41 -9.12 3.09 23.01
CA GLY A 41 -7.87 2.55 22.46
C GLY A 41 -7.53 1.13 22.94
N GLN A 42 -8.37 0.55 23.81
CA GLN A 42 -8.11 -0.77 24.38
C GLN A 42 -8.25 -1.86 23.31
N ILE A 43 -7.33 -2.82 23.34
CA ILE A 43 -7.38 -4.00 22.48
C ILE A 43 -8.55 -4.88 22.94
N ASP A 44 -9.49 -5.09 22.04
CA ASP A 44 -10.64 -5.99 22.23
C ASP A 44 -10.29 -7.42 21.78
N ARG A 45 -9.69 -7.56 20.59
CA ARG A 45 -9.41 -8.87 19.97
C ARG A 45 -8.23 -8.82 19.00
N ILE A 46 -7.63 -9.97 18.74
CA ILE A 46 -6.75 -10.19 17.58
C ILE A 46 -7.46 -11.09 16.56
N VAL A 47 -7.44 -10.71 15.29
CA VAL A 47 -7.98 -11.47 14.16
C VAL A 47 -6.86 -11.82 13.21
N SER A 48 -6.85 -13.04 12.67
CA SER A 48 -5.87 -13.46 11.66
C SER A 48 -6.52 -14.22 10.51
N TRP A 49 -5.82 -14.25 9.38
CA TRP A 49 -6.23 -14.93 8.14
C TRP A 49 -5.04 -15.62 7.44
N PRO A 50 -4.29 -16.49 8.14
CA PRO A 50 -3.10 -17.16 7.60
C PRO A 50 -3.35 -18.04 6.37
N GLU A 51 -4.59 -18.45 6.14
CA GLU A 51 -5.04 -19.28 5.03
C GLU A 51 -5.08 -18.56 3.67
N ILE A 52 -5.19 -17.22 3.65
CA ILE A 52 -5.28 -16.45 2.39
C ILE A 52 -3.90 -16.39 1.74
N PRO A 53 -3.67 -16.82 0.48
CA PRO A 53 -2.34 -16.77 -0.14
C PRO A 53 -1.77 -15.35 -0.23
N SER A 54 -0.47 -15.19 0.08
CA SER A 54 0.25 -13.91 0.03
C SER A 54 1.62 -14.10 -0.62
N PRO A 55 1.77 -13.82 -1.93
CA PRO A 55 3.08 -13.81 -2.59
C PRO A 55 3.86 -12.52 -2.33
N SER A 56 3.24 -11.53 -1.69
CA SER A 56 3.86 -10.25 -1.31
C SER A 56 3.15 -9.67 -0.10
N PRO A 57 3.85 -9.04 0.86
CA PRO A 57 3.21 -8.37 1.99
C PRO A 57 2.41 -7.12 1.59
N ALA A 58 2.64 -6.58 0.38
CA ALA A 58 1.91 -5.41 -0.10
C ALA A 58 0.42 -5.72 -0.23
N LEU A 59 -0.41 -4.89 0.40
CA LEU A 59 -1.83 -5.16 0.62
C LEU A 59 -2.69 -3.97 0.17
N THR A 60 -3.75 -4.25 -0.58
CA THR A 60 -4.83 -3.30 -0.88
C THR A 60 -6.00 -3.60 0.06
N ILE A 61 -6.53 -2.55 0.71
CA ILE A 61 -7.54 -2.66 1.76
C ILE A 61 -8.66 -1.68 1.50
N ALA A 62 -9.89 -2.19 1.50
CA ALA A 62 -11.10 -1.38 1.53
C ALA A 62 -12.00 -1.86 2.68
N SER A 63 -12.65 -0.95 3.38
CA SER A 63 -13.53 -1.28 4.50
C SER A 63 -14.87 -0.62 4.32
N HIS A 64 -15.94 -1.33 4.64
CA HIS A 64 -17.27 -0.77 4.68
C HIS A 64 -18.11 -1.50 5.74
N ALA A 65 -18.82 -0.73 6.55
CA ALA A 65 -19.70 -1.24 7.62
C ALA A 65 -19.02 -2.28 8.51
N ASP A 66 -19.35 -3.56 8.36
CA ASP A 66 -19.00 -4.68 9.24
C ASP A 66 -17.81 -5.52 8.75
N ARG A 67 -17.15 -5.12 7.65
CA ARG A 67 -16.14 -5.96 6.99
C ARG A 67 -14.97 -5.18 6.42
N VAL A 68 -13.86 -5.90 6.28
CA VAL A 68 -12.65 -5.46 5.61
C VAL A 68 -12.39 -6.38 4.43
N TRP A 69 -12.19 -5.79 3.26
CA TRP A 69 -11.81 -6.45 2.02
C TRP A 69 -10.32 -6.29 1.80
N LEU A 70 -9.65 -7.40 1.51
CA LEU A 70 -8.19 -7.50 1.47
C LEU A 70 -7.75 -8.20 0.19
N GLN A 71 -6.81 -7.60 -0.53
CA GLN A 71 -6.13 -8.25 -1.66
C GLN A 71 -4.62 -8.05 -1.55
N TYR A 72 -3.87 -9.15 -1.42
CA TYR A 72 -2.42 -9.09 -1.50
C TYR A 72 -1.98 -8.80 -2.95
N ARG A 73 -0.88 -8.08 -3.10
CA ARG A 73 -0.30 -7.80 -4.41
C ARG A 73 0.18 -9.10 -5.04
N GLY A 74 -0.16 -9.32 -6.30
CA GLY A 74 0.25 -10.52 -7.05
C GLY A 74 -0.64 -11.75 -6.83
N THR A 75 -1.74 -11.62 -6.06
CA THR A 75 -2.79 -12.64 -6.01
C THR A 75 -4.07 -12.16 -6.70
N ASP A 76 -4.80 -13.12 -7.26
CA ASP A 76 -6.16 -12.94 -7.75
C ASP A 76 -7.20 -13.18 -6.65
N VAL A 77 -6.78 -13.45 -5.41
CA VAL A 77 -7.69 -13.71 -4.29
C VAL A 77 -8.05 -12.42 -3.58
N LEU A 78 -9.35 -12.13 -3.48
CA LEU A 78 -9.93 -11.11 -2.62
C LEU A 78 -10.54 -11.78 -1.39
N ALA A 79 -10.06 -11.44 -0.19
CA ALA A 79 -10.62 -11.95 1.06
C ALA A 79 -11.60 -10.95 1.67
N CYS A 80 -12.76 -11.44 2.10
CA CYS A 80 -13.67 -10.72 2.98
C CYS A 80 -13.41 -11.17 4.42
N VAL A 81 -12.95 -10.26 5.27
CA VAL A 81 -12.59 -10.54 6.66
C VAL A 81 -13.52 -9.76 7.60
N THR A 82 -13.99 -10.45 8.63
CA THR A 82 -14.85 -9.93 9.69
C THR A 82 -14.15 -10.10 11.04
N VAL A 83 -14.74 -9.59 12.12
CA VAL A 83 -14.18 -9.72 13.48
C VAL A 83 -13.97 -11.17 13.94
N ASP A 84 -14.56 -12.14 13.24
CA ASP A 84 -14.43 -13.58 13.50
C ASP A 84 -13.45 -14.30 12.56
N GLY A 85 -12.76 -13.56 11.68
CA GLY A 85 -11.79 -14.12 10.70
C GLY A 85 -12.29 -14.03 9.27
N VAL A 86 -11.74 -14.89 8.40
CA VAL A 86 -12.14 -14.96 6.99
C VAL A 86 -13.59 -15.40 6.88
N HIS A 87 -14.42 -14.54 6.30
CA HIS A 87 -15.82 -14.86 6.02
C HIS A 87 -15.97 -15.65 4.72
N HIS A 88 -15.32 -15.18 3.65
CA HIS A 88 -15.18 -15.88 2.37
C HIS A 88 -14.03 -15.26 1.55
N ALA A 89 -13.70 -15.87 0.42
CA ALA A 89 -12.73 -15.33 -0.52
C ALA A 89 -13.17 -15.56 -1.98
N GLU A 90 -12.87 -14.61 -2.85
CA GLU A 90 -13.26 -14.58 -4.25
C GLU A 90 -12.05 -14.62 -5.19
N TYR A 91 -12.19 -15.27 -6.33
CA TYR A 91 -11.22 -15.23 -7.42
C TYR A 91 -11.57 -14.06 -8.37
N LEU A 92 -10.69 -13.06 -8.46
CA LEU A 92 -10.91 -11.83 -9.22
C LEU A 92 -10.46 -11.90 -10.69
N GLU A 93 -9.95 -13.03 -11.15
CA GLU A 93 -9.53 -13.25 -12.54
C GLU A 93 -8.52 -12.21 -13.08
N GLY A 94 -7.72 -11.57 -12.23
CA GLY A 94 -6.81 -10.46 -12.60
C GLY A 94 -7.42 -9.06 -12.47
N SER A 95 -8.57 -8.91 -11.82
CA SER A 95 -9.09 -7.61 -11.35
C SER A 95 -8.49 -7.26 -9.99
N HIS A 96 -8.47 -5.96 -9.67
CA HIS A 96 -7.89 -5.44 -8.43
C HIS A 96 -8.92 -4.68 -7.60
N LEU A 97 -8.89 -4.85 -6.29
CA LEU A 97 -9.71 -4.12 -5.34
C LEU A 97 -9.50 -2.61 -5.52
N LEU A 98 -10.59 -1.89 -5.74
CA LEU A 98 -10.60 -0.43 -5.82
C LEU A 98 -11.08 0.15 -4.49
N THR A 99 -12.31 -0.18 -4.10
CA THR A 99 -12.98 0.32 -2.89
C THR A 99 -14.12 -0.62 -2.48
N ALA A 100 -14.80 -0.32 -1.38
CA ALA A 100 -15.93 -1.10 -0.88
C ALA A 100 -17.08 -0.19 -0.46
N GLY A 101 -18.31 -0.65 -0.70
CA GLY A 101 -19.56 -0.03 -0.32
C GLY A 101 -20.51 -1.04 0.32
N SER A 102 -21.75 -0.61 0.56
CA SER A 102 -22.80 -1.50 1.06
C SER A 102 -23.18 -2.59 0.06
N SER A 103 -23.02 -2.33 -1.25
CA SER A 103 -23.27 -3.32 -2.30
C SER A 103 -22.16 -4.37 -2.43
N GLY A 104 -20.97 -4.12 -1.87
CA GLY A 104 -19.82 -5.02 -1.96
C GLY A 104 -18.51 -4.32 -2.27
N ALA A 105 -17.51 -5.12 -2.63
CA ALA A 105 -16.20 -4.63 -3.06
C ALA A 105 -16.16 -4.44 -4.57
N TRP A 106 -15.87 -3.21 -5.00
CA TRP A 106 -15.68 -2.85 -6.39
C TRP A 106 -14.26 -3.16 -6.82
N CYS A 107 -14.13 -3.94 -7.89
CA CYS A 107 -12.84 -4.41 -8.41
C CYS A 107 -12.68 -4.01 -9.87
N PHE A 108 -11.52 -3.46 -10.22
CA PHE A 108 -11.22 -2.94 -11.55
C PHE A 108 -10.01 -3.65 -12.17
N ARG A 109 -10.11 -4.00 -13.45
CA ARG A 109 -8.98 -4.45 -14.26
C ARG A 109 -8.59 -3.33 -15.22
N PRO A 110 -7.37 -2.77 -15.12
CA PRO A 110 -6.88 -1.78 -16.06
C PRO A 110 -6.91 -2.29 -17.50
N THR A 111 -7.71 -1.65 -18.35
CA THR A 111 -7.76 -1.96 -19.78
C THR A 111 -6.54 -1.34 -20.46
N ARG A 112 -5.58 -2.17 -20.91
CA ARG A 112 -4.50 -1.68 -21.78
C ARG A 112 -5.09 -1.37 -23.15
N THR A 113 -5.34 -0.11 -23.43
CA THR A 113 -5.72 0.34 -24.76
C THR A 113 -4.46 0.48 -25.62
N ARG A 114 -4.42 -0.21 -26.76
CA ARG A 114 -3.48 0.14 -27.83
C ARG A 114 -4.09 1.27 -28.64
N ASP A 115 -3.25 2.18 -29.14
CA ASP A 115 -3.70 3.20 -30.09
C ASP A 115 -4.36 2.50 -31.30
N ASP A 116 -5.62 2.85 -31.56
CA ASP A 116 -6.33 2.45 -32.78
C ASP A 116 -5.90 3.40 -33.89
N VAL A 117 -4.98 2.93 -34.74
CA VAL A 117 -4.41 3.68 -35.86
C VAL A 117 -4.98 3.18 -37.17
N ALA A 118 -5.65 4.07 -37.89
CA ALA A 118 -6.23 3.81 -39.22
C ALA A 118 -5.45 4.53 -40.33
N ARG A 119 -5.71 4.14 -41.58
CA ARG A 119 -5.12 4.80 -42.76
C ARG A 119 -5.86 6.09 -43.13
N THR A 120 -7.14 6.17 -42.82
CA THR A 120 -7.99 7.33 -43.14
C THR A 120 -8.76 7.81 -41.91
N ALA A 121 -9.30 9.03 -42.00
CA ALA A 121 -10.04 9.65 -40.89
C ALA A 121 -11.42 9.03 -40.65
N ASP A 122 -12.04 8.46 -41.70
CA ASP A 122 -13.41 7.95 -41.69
C ASP A 122 -13.52 6.45 -41.37
N GLU A 123 -12.39 5.75 -41.27
CA GLU A 123 -12.38 4.34 -40.87
C GLU A 123 -13.02 4.16 -39.49
N PRO A 124 -13.98 3.23 -39.33
CA PRO A 124 -14.62 3.01 -38.04
C PRO A 124 -13.60 2.51 -36.99
N PRO A 125 -13.86 2.71 -35.69
CA PRO A 125 -13.08 2.12 -34.61
C PRO A 125 -12.97 0.60 -34.78
N LEU A 126 -11.78 0.05 -34.54
CA LEU A 126 -11.60 -1.40 -34.53
C LEU A 126 -12.44 -2.01 -33.39
N PRO A 127 -13.11 -3.15 -33.63
CA PRO A 127 -13.75 -3.89 -32.57
C PRO A 127 -12.68 -4.28 -31.54
N ARG A 128 -12.79 -3.75 -30.31
CA ARG A 128 -11.89 -4.17 -29.24
C ARG A 128 -12.27 -5.60 -28.85
N PRO A 129 -11.30 -6.53 -28.73
CA PRO A 129 -11.61 -7.86 -28.23
C PRO A 129 -12.26 -7.72 -26.86
N ARG A 130 -13.44 -8.34 -26.68
CA ARG A 130 -14.08 -8.46 -25.37
C ARG A 130 -13.25 -9.43 -24.52
N SER A 131 -12.14 -8.96 -23.98
CA SER A 131 -11.52 -9.60 -22.83
C SER A 131 -12.46 -9.49 -21.63
N ARG A 132 -12.22 -10.35 -20.63
CA ARG A 132 -12.93 -10.41 -19.34
C ARG A 132 -13.39 -9.03 -18.85
N PRO A 133 -14.58 -8.92 -18.23
CA PRO A 133 -15.19 -7.66 -17.87
C PRO A 133 -14.23 -6.81 -17.01
N PRO A 134 -14.07 -5.51 -17.34
CA PRO A 134 -13.10 -4.65 -16.68
C PRO A 134 -13.53 -4.23 -15.27
N LEU A 135 -14.81 -4.44 -14.93
CA LEU A 135 -15.39 -4.10 -13.63
C LEU A 135 -16.11 -5.33 -13.06
N LEU A 136 -15.80 -5.66 -11.81
CA LEU A 136 -16.45 -6.73 -11.04
C LEU A 136 -16.95 -6.15 -9.71
N LEU A 137 -18.08 -6.65 -9.24
CA LEU A 137 -18.58 -6.44 -7.88
C LEU A 137 -18.49 -7.76 -7.12
N ALA A 138 -17.72 -7.81 -6.02
CA ALA A 138 -17.71 -8.94 -5.10
C ALA A 138 -18.74 -8.68 -3.99
N HIS A 139 -19.71 -9.59 -3.86
CA HIS A 139 -20.87 -9.38 -2.99
C HIS A 139 -20.55 -9.66 -1.52
N PRO A 140 -21.17 -8.95 -0.56
CA PRO A 140 -20.96 -9.20 0.88
C PRO A 140 -21.25 -10.64 1.33
N GLY A 141 -22.16 -11.35 0.64
CA GLY A 141 -22.51 -12.74 0.91
C GLY A 141 -21.67 -13.77 0.15
N GLY A 142 -20.67 -13.34 -0.62
CA GLY A 142 -19.87 -14.17 -1.51
C GLY A 142 -20.38 -14.19 -2.96
N GLY A 143 -19.51 -14.61 -3.86
CA GLY A 143 -19.67 -14.56 -5.30
C GLY A 143 -19.29 -13.20 -5.90
N THR A 144 -19.07 -13.21 -7.22
CA THR A 144 -18.77 -12.01 -8.00
C THR A 144 -19.79 -11.82 -9.12
N SER A 145 -20.03 -10.56 -9.49
CA SER A 145 -20.84 -10.22 -10.66
C SER A 145 -20.08 -9.27 -11.56
N PRO A 146 -20.01 -9.56 -12.87
CA PRO A 146 -19.47 -8.62 -13.83
C PRO A 146 -20.43 -7.46 -14.02
N ILE A 147 -19.88 -6.27 -14.17
CA ILE A 147 -20.64 -5.06 -14.45
C ILE A 147 -20.35 -4.61 -15.87
N ASP A 148 -21.39 -4.64 -16.71
CA ASP A 148 -21.30 -4.13 -18.08
C ASP A 148 -21.31 -2.60 -18.06
N VAL A 149 -20.43 -1.97 -18.83
CA VAL A 149 -20.37 -0.49 -18.95
C VAL A 149 -20.56 -0.13 -20.41
N ASP A 150 -21.46 0.79 -20.70
CA ASP A 150 -21.64 1.33 -22.05
C ASP A 150 -20.45 2.23 -22.43
N GLY A 151 -19.69 1.82 -23.45
CA GLY A 151 -18.40 2.39 -23.81
C GLY A 151 -17.22 1.55 -23.34
N VAL A 152 -16.03 2.16 -23.25
CA VAL A 152 -14.82 1.47 -22.81
C VAL A 152 -14.30 2.07 -21.53
N LEU A 153 -14.35 1.30 -20.45
CA LEU A 153 -13.76 1.67 -19.17
C LEU A 153 -12.22 1.69 -19.30
N VAL A 154 -11.63 2.87 -19.16
CA VAL A 154 -10.18 3.08 -19.27
C VAL A 154 -9.50 3.32 -17.93
N ALA A 155 -10.25 3.78 -16.94
CA ALA A 155 -9.76 3.97 -15.59
C ALA A 155 -10.92 4.02 -14.59
N ALA A 156 -10.60 3.80 -13.32
CA ALA A 156 -11.53 3.92 -12.21
C ALA A 156 -10.83 4.64 -11.05
N ASP A 157 -11.61 5.39 -10.29
CA ASP A 157 -11.21 6.09 -9.06
C ASP A 157 -12.38 6.03 -8.08
N PHE A 158 -12.21 6.52 -6.85
CA PHE A 158 -13.28 6.51 -5.87
C PHE A 158 -13.13 7.63 -4.83
N ASP A 159 -14.26 7.96 -4.22
CA ASP A 159 -14.32 8.72 -2.98
C ASP A 159 -15.15 7.95 -1.93
N GLU A 160 -15.48 8.60 -0.82
CA GLU A 160 -16.21 7.98 0.29
C GLU A 160 -17.67 7.66 -0.04
N GLN A 161 -18.20 8.19 -1.13
CA GLN A 161 -19.60 8.03 -1.51
C GLN A 161 -19.76 7.33 -2.85
N SER A 162 -18.77 7.43 -3.73
CA SER A 162 -18.90 7.03 -5.12
C SER A 162 -17.68 6.32 -5.68
N VAL A 163 -17.94 5.40 -6.60
CA VAL A 163 -16.96 4.98 -7.60
C VAL A 163 -17.07 5.93 -8.80
N HIS A 164 -15.92 6.37 -9.30
CA HIS A 164 -15.80 7.17 -10.49
C HIS A 164 -15.21 6.32 -11.61
N LEU A 165 -15.89 6.26 -12.75
CA LEU A 165 -15.49 5.43 -13.88
C LEU A 165 -15.21 6.31 -15.09
N ALA A 166 -13.97 6.29 -15.59
CA ALA A 166 -13.60 7.02 -16.81
C ALA A 166 -13.89 6.13 -18.02
N VAL A 167 -14.81 6.59 -18.87
CA VAL A 167 -15.32 5.83 -20.00
C VAL A 167 -15.08 6.58 -21.31
N GLU A 168 -14.48 5.87 -22.28
CA GLU A 168 -14.37 6.29 -23.67
C GLU A 168 -15.64 5.90 -24.45
N HIS A 169 -16.30 6.86 -25.10
CA HIS A 169 -17.59 6.64 -25.77
C HIS A 169 -17.78 7.53 -27.00
N THR A 170 -18.89 7.34 -27.72
CA THR A 170 -19.31 8.19 -28.84
C THR A 170 -19.72 9.60 -28.38
N PRO A 171 -19.50 10.65 -29.20
CA PRO A 171 -18.90 10.62 -30.53
C PRO A 171 -17.39 10.40 -30.49
N TRP A 172 -16.85 9.91 -31.60
CA TRP A 172 -15.41 9.76 -31.83
C TRP A 172 -15.01 10.51 -33.10
N SER A 173 -13.74 10.85 -33.18
CA SER A 173 -13.08 11.41 -34.36
C SER A 173 -11.72 10.74 -34.54
N ARG A 174 -11.05 10.94 -35.67
CA ARG A 174 -9.65 10.52 -35.83
C ARG A 174 -8.77 11.72 -36.13
N THR A 175 -7.61 11.77 -35.50
CA THR A 175 -6.61 12.83 -35.72
C THR A 175 -5.33 12.22 -36.25
N TYR A 176 -4.79 12.80 -37.32
CA TYR A 176 -3.54 12.33 -37.90
C TYR A 176 -2.37 12.55 -36.94
N ARG A 177 -1.57 11.51 -36.71
CA ARG A 177 -0.37 11.52 -35.89
C ARG A 177 0.79 10.95 -36.69
N GLY A 178 1.84 11.75 -36.88
CA GLY A 178 3.05 11.35 -37.62
C GLY A 178 4.05 10.50 -36.82
N THR A 179 3.95 10.48 -35.48
CA THR A 179 4.86 9.78 -34.57
C THR A 179 4.18 9.41 -33.25
N PRO A 180 4.50 8.28 -32.61
CA PRO A 180 5.44 7.23 -33.04
C PRO A 180 4.85 6.31 -34.12
N THR A 181 5.71 5.55 -34.81
CA THR A 181 5.36 4.66 -35.93
C THR A 181 4.50 3.47 -35.47
N PRO A 182 3.47 3.06 -36.24
CA PRO A 182 3.07 3.57 -37.55
C PRO A 182 2.37 4.94 -37.50
N ALA A 183 2.74 5.83 -38.42
CA ALA A 183 2.00 7.06 -38.65
C ALA A 183 0.60 6.75 -39.18
N GLY A 184 -0.41 7.50 -38.75
CA GLY A 184 -1.78 7.29 -39.19
C GLY A 184 -2.80 8.10 -38.39
N TYR A 185 -4.06 7.82 -38.64
CA TYR A 185 -5.21 8.47 -38.01
C TYR A 185 -5.57 7.76 -36.71
N VAL A 186 -5.22 8.39 -35.58
CA VAL A 186 -5.45 7.85 -34.23
C VAL A 186 -6.85 8.19 -33.78
N LEU A 187 -7.56 7.19 -33.28
CA LEU A 187 -8.90 7.36 -32.70
C LEU A 187 -8.87 8.27 -31.47
N GLN A 188 -9.76 9.26 -31.45
CA GLN A 188 -10.06 10.15 -30.34
C GLN A 188 -11.53 9.96 -29.97
N GLN A 189 -11.79 9.35 -28.83
CA GLN A 189 -13.15 9.16 -28.31
C GLN A 189 -13.47 10.26 -27.30
N SER A 190 -14.76 10.60 -27.19
CA SER A 190 -15.24 11.40 -26.06
C SER A 190 -14.96 10.65 -24.76
N LYS A 191 -14.60 11.38 -23.70
CA LYS A 191 -14.29 10.82 -22.40
C LYS A 191 -15.12 11.50 -21.33
N SER A 192 -15.81 10.69 -20.53
CA SER A 192 -16.58 11.17 -19.39
C SER A 192 -16.26 10.36 -18.15
N TRP A 193 -16.34 11.01 -17.00
CA TRP A 193 -16.45 10.35 -15.71
C TRP A 193 -17.91 10.05 -15.43
N ILE A 194 -18.22 8.79 -15.15
CA ILE A 194 -19.50 8.35 -14.61
C ILE A 194 -19.35 8.26 -13.09
N HIS A 195 -20.30 8.85 -12.36
CA HIS A 195 -20.30 8.82 -10.89
C HIS A 195 -21.39 7.88 -10.38
N LEU A 196 -20.97 6.79 -9.72
CA LEU A 196 -21.84 5.75 -9.19
C LEU A 196 -21.74 5.73 -7.68
N LEU A 197 -22.88 5.76 -6.98
CA LEU A 197 -22.87 5.62 -5.53
C LEU A 197 -22.35 4.22 -5.14
N LEU A 198 -21.62 4.16 -4.02
CA LEU A 198 -21.05 2.91 -3.50
C LEU A 198 -22.11 1.87 -3.11
N ASP A 199 -23.35 2.29 -2.87
CA ASP A 199 -24.50 1.43 -2.58
C ASP A 199 -25.30 1.02 -3.83
N ALA A 200 -24.86 1.46 -5.02
CA ALA A 200 -25.52 1.11 -6.26
C ALA A 200 -25.50 -0.41 -6.45
N SER A 201 -26.70 -0.96 -6.65
CA SER A 201 -26.90 -2.34 -7.10
C SER A 201 -27.26 -2.28 -8.58
N THR A 202 -26.27 -2.52 -9.43
CA THR A 202 -26.46 -2.59 -10.87
C THR A 202 -25.62 -3.71 -11.46
N THR A 203 -26.08 -4.26 -12.59
CA THR A 203 -25.30 -5.17 -13.43
C THR A 203 -24.87 -4.51 -14.74
N ARG A 204 -25.35 -3.28 -15.01
CA ARG A 204 -25.11 -2.54 -16.24
C ARG A 204 -25.15 -1.03 -16.00
N ILE A 205 -24.16 -0.33 -16.53
CA ILE A 205 -24.02 1.12 -16.42
C ILE A 205 -24.17 1.72 -17.82
N GLU A 206 -25.30 2.34 -18.09
CA GLU A 206 -25.47 3.14 -19.31
C GLU A 206 -25.00 4.57 -19.07
N LEU A 207 -24.48 5.21 -20.12
CA LEU A 207 -23.87 6.54 -20.01
C LEU A 207 -24.87 7.61 -19.56
N ASP A 208 -26.14 7.47 -19.91
CA ASP A 208 -27.18 8.47 -19.65
C ASP A 208 -27.91 8.26 -18.31
N ASP A 209 -27.70 7.12 -17.66
CA ASP A 209 -28.38 6.77 -16.40
C ASP A 209 -27.77 7.46 -15.17
N TYR A 210 -26.55 7.97 -15.28
CA TYR A 210 -25.77 8.46 -14.15
C TYR A 210 -25.18 9.85 -14.39
N PRO A 211 -24.94 10.64 -13.33
CA PRO A 211 -24.26 11.92 -13.45
C PRO A 211 -22.90 11.76 -14.15
N ARG A 212 -22.59 12.70 -15.05
CA ARG A 212 -21.35 12.72 -15.80
C ARG A 212 -20.62 14.06 -15.73
N SER A 213 -19.31 13.99 -15.75
CA SER A 213 -18.43 15.16 -15.92
C SER A 213 -17.38 14.88 -17.00
N ARG A 214 -16.79 15.94 -17.57
CA ARG A 214 -15.70 15.80 -18.55
C ARG A 214 -14.48 15.20 -17.88
N ALA A 215 -13.85 14.24 -18.54
CA ALA A 215 -12.58 13.67 -18.10
C ALA A 215 -11.40 14.52 -18.62
N ASP A 216 -11.20 15.71 -18.05
CA ASP A 216 -10.06 16.60 -18.35
C ASP A 216 -9.01 16.49 -17.23
N GLY A 217 -7.73 16.24 -17.57
CA GLY A 217 -6.60 16.34 -16.61
C GLY A 217 -5.58 15.19 -16.64
N ALA A 218 -4.39 15.47 -16.10
CA ALA A 218 -3.33 14.49 -15.91
C ALA A 218 -3.60 13.64 -14.65
N TRP A 219 -3.45 12.33 -14.82
CA TRP A 219 -3.46 11.36 -13.74
C TRP A 219 -2.26 11.61 -12.85
N HIS A 220 -2.50 11.82 -11.56
CA HIS A 220 -1.47 11.66 -10.57
C HIS A 220 -1.92 10.50 -9.71
N THR A 221 -1.09 9.48 -9.53
CA THR A 221 -1.34 8.33 -8.65
C THR A 221 -0.33 8.26 -7.51
N SER A 222 0.59 9.23 -7.45
CA SER A 222 1.67 9.28 -6.47
C SER A 222 1.26 10.01 -5.20
N GLU A 223 1.29 9.31 -4.07
CA GLU A 223 1.20 9.91 -2.74
C GLU A 223 2.19 11.07 -2.61
N TYR A 224 1.70 12.28 -2.39
CA TYR A 224 2.54 13.45 -2.16
C TYR A 224 2.52 13.80 -0.68
N ALA A 225 3.66 14.30 -0.20
CA ALA A 225 3.79 14.66 1.21
C ALA A 225 2.96 15.93 1.55
N ASP A 226 2.79 16.84 0.58
CA ASP A 226 2.14 18.15 0.71
C ASP A 226 0.64 18.06 1.05
N ILE A 227 0.25 18.65 2.18
CA ILE A 227 -1.14 18.64 2.66
C ILE A 227 -2.11 19.35 1.72
N THR A 228 -1.71 20.47 1.11
CA THR A 228 -2.59 21.22 0.19
C THR A 228 -2.87 20.38 -1.05
N TYR A 229 -1.84 19.68 -1.53
CA TYR A 229 -2.00 18.74 -2.63
C TYR A 229 -2.93 17.58 -2.24
N ASN A 230 -2.75 17.00 -1.05
CA ASN A 230 -3.59 15.90 -0.58
C ASN A 230 -5.05 16.34 -0.39
N GLU A 231 -5.30 17.53 0.15
CA GLU A 231 -6.65 18.11 0.24
C GLU A 231 -7.30 18.28 -1.15
N LEU A 232 -6.57 18.90 -2.09
CA LEU A 232 -7.05 19.14 -3.45
C LEU A 232 -7.34 17.85 -4.22
N HIS A 233 -6.54 16.80 -3.98
CA HIS A 233 -6.63 15.52 -4.69
C HIS A 233 -7.24 14.41 -3.85
N ARG A 234 -7.90 14.76 -2.72
CA ARG A 234 -8.67 13.82 -1.90
C ARG A 234 -7.84 12.64 -1.38
N ARG A 235 -6.61 12.91 -0.93
CA ARG A 235 -5.65 11.92 -0.39
C ARG A 235 -5.42 12.13 1.09
N LYS A 236 -4.87 11.11 1.76
CA LYS A 236 -4.51 11.15 3.20
C LYS A 236 -5.61 11.82 4.01
N ARG A 237 -6.80 11.22 3.92
CA ARG A 237 -8.03 11.73 4.50
C ARG A 237 -8.82 10.60 5.14
N ALA A 238 -9.65 10.98 6.09
CA ALA A 238 -10.60 10.09 6.73
C ALA A 238 -11.87 10.88 7.07
N ILE A 239 -13.02 10.21 7.07
CA ILE A 239 -14.30 10.83 7.39
C ILE A 239 -14.97 10.04 8.52
N GLY A 240 -15.43 10.74 9.56
CA GLY A 240 -16.22 10.21 10.67
C GLY A 240 -17.24 11.25 11.13
N ASP A 241 -18.48 10.85 11.40
CA ASP A 241 -19.58 11.69 11.90
C ASP A 241 -19.68 13.12 11.32
N GLY A 242 -19.56 13.24 9.99
CA GLY A 242 -19.67 14.53 9.28
C GLY A 242 -18.43 15.43 9.41
N VAL A 243 -17.36 14.91 10.01
CA VAL A 243 -16.02 15.51 10.06
C VAL A 243 -15.15 14.86 9.00
N ARG A 244 -14.51 15.71 8.21
CA ARG A 244 -13.52 15.32 7.21
C ARG A 244 -12.15 15.74 7.72
N TRP A 245 -11.29 14.75 7.96
CA TRP A 245 -9.90 14.93 8.34
C TRP A 245 -8.99 14.85 7.13
N HIS A 246 -7.95 15.68 7.10
CA HIS A 246 -6.87 15.66 6.11
C HIS A 246 -5.53 15.76 6.82
N TRP A 247 -4.51 15.08 6.33
CA TRP A 247 -3.16 15.20 6.87
C TRP A 247 -2.07 15.20 5.79
N GLY A 248 -0.97 15.84 6.12
CA GLY A 248 0.21 15.95 5.26
C GLY A 248 1.27 16.81 5.92
N VAL A 249 2.38 17.04 5.25
CA VAL A 249 3.44 17.93 5.73
C VAL A 249 3.30 19.32 5.13
N THR A 250 3.80 20.34 5.84
CA THR A 250 3.79 21.74 5.41
C THR A 250 4.61 22.05 4.16
N GLY A 251 5.51 21.16 3.74
CA GLY A 251 6.40 21.37 2.60
C GLY A 251 6.67 20.10 1.79
N ARG A 252 6.91 20.26 0.48
CA ARG A 252 7.14 19.15 -0.45
C ARG A 252 8.37 18.28 -0.14
N HIS A 253 9.40 18.84 0.51
CA HIS A 253 10.66 18.16 0.81
C HIS A 253 10.83 17.78 2.29
N GLY A 254 9.76 17.88 3.08
CA GLY A 254 9.79 17.74 4.53
C GLY A 254 9.13 18.92 5.23
N GLY A 255 8.76 18.73 6.49
CA GLY A 255 8.05 19.71 7.30
C GLY A 255 7.40 19.04 8.51
N VAL A 256 6.67 19.86 9.27
CA VAL A 256 5.83 19.39 10.37
C VAL A 256 4.61 18.69 9.78
N LEU A 257 4.24 17.53 10.34
CA LEU A 257 2.98 16.88 9.99
C LEU A 257 1.85 17.73 10.55
N ILE A 258 0.91 18.11 9.70
CA ILE A 258 -0.31 18.83 10.08
C ILE A 258 -1.50 17.95 9.80
N ALA A 259 -2.44 17.92 10.75
CA ALA A 259 -3.77 17.36 10.58
C ALA A 259 -4.81 18.47 10.70
N LYS A 260 -5.75 18.52 9.75
CA LYS A 260 -6.84 19.49 9.70
C LYS A 260 -8.19 18.79 9.70
N ALA A 261 -9.11 19.25 10.54
CA ALA A 261 -10.48 18.78 10.57
C ALA A 261 -11.42 19.83 9.97
N PHE A 262 -12.35 19.40 9.12
CA PHE A 262 -13.36 20.23 8.51
C PHE A 262 -14.74 19.64 8.80
N ARG A 263 -15.70 20.47 9.25
CA ARG A 263 -17.10 20.05 9.29
C ARG A 263 -17.71 20.07 7.89
N ALA A 264 -18.73 19.25 7.68
CA ALA A 264 -19.46 19.17 6.41
C ALA A 264 -19.85 20.56 5.86
N GLY A 265 -19.53 20.81 4.60
CA GLY A 265 -19.81 22.08 3.92
C GLY A 265 -18.87 23.25 4.25
N SER A 266 -17.94 23.09 5.19
CA SER A 266 -16.94 24.13 5.51
C SER A 266 -15.66 23.96 4.68
N SER A 267 -15.16 25.07 4.16
CA SER A 267 -13.80 25.20 3.59
C SER A 267 -12.77 25.67 4.62
N THR A 268 -13.20 26.12 5.80
CA THR A 268 -12.32 26.53 6.90
C THR A 268 -12.18 25.38 7.89
N PRO A 269 -10.95 25.03 8.32
CA PRO A 269 -10.75 23.99 9.31
C PRO A 269 -11.32 24.44 10.67
N VAL A 270 -11.96 23.51 11.38
CA VAL A 270 -12.43 23.72 12.76
C VAL A 270 -11.36 23.35 13.79
N CYS A 271 -10.36 22.59 13.37
CA CYS A 271 -9.22 22.17 14.17
C CYS A 271 -8.00 22.01 13.26
N GLU A 272 -6.83 22.43 13.76
CA GLU A 272 -5.53 22.25 13.14
C GLU A 272 -4.55 21.81 14.22
N ILE A 273 -3.89 20.66 14.01
CA ILE A 273 -2.97 20.05 14.98
C ILE A 273 -1.64 19.81 14.27
N GLU A 274 -0.57 20.31 14.88
CA GLU A 274 0.80 20.10 14.44
C GLU A 274 1.44 18.94 15.23
N LEU A 275 2.05 18.01 14.50
CA LEU A 275 2.77 16.87 15.03
C LEU A 275 4.24 16.96 14.58
N PRO A 276 5.13 17.57 15.38
CA PRO A 276 6.53 17.68 15.02
C PRO A 276 7.22 16.31 15.02
N GLU A 277 8.31 16.20 14.26
CA GLU A 277 9.23 15.05 14.29
C GLU A 277 8.62 13.68 13.92
N VAL A 278 7.41 13.65 13.37
CA VAL A 278 6.75 12.43 12.91
C VAL A 278 6.25 12.53 11.47
N ARG A 279 6.02 11.38 10.85
CA ARG A 279 5.38 11.23 9.54
C ARG A 279 4.20 10.27 9.64
N ALA A 280 3.02 10.71 9.21
CA ALA A 280 1.87 9.84 9.05
C ALA A 280 1.87 9.18 7.67
N TYR A 281 1.66 7.87 7.66
CA TYR A 281 1.54 7.08 6.43
C TYR A 281 0.12 6.53 6.23
N GLU A 282 -0.63 6.29 7.30
CA GLU A 282 -2.01 5.79 7.23
C GLU A 282 -2.87 6.43 8.32
N GLY A 283 -4.19 6.44 8.10
CA GLY A 283 -5.14 7.04 9.03
C GLY A 283 -6.59 6.66 8.79
N THR A 284 -7.40 6.71 9.84
CA THR A 284 -8.85 6.46 9.79
C THR A 284 -9.58 7.32 10.84
N ALA A 285 -10.88 7.49 10.70
CA ALA A 285 -11.66 8.34 11.61
C ALA A 285 -12.80 7.55 12.25
N TYR A 286 -13.13 7.93 13.49
CA TYR A 286 -14.30 7.46 14.22
C TYR A 286 -14.88 8.63 14.98
N GLY A 287 -16.16 8.92 14.78
CA GLY A 287 -16.75 10.13 15.34
C GLY A 287 -16.01 11.38 14.87
N ASP A 288 -15.74 12.27 15.80
CA ASP A 288 -14.92 13.47 15.60
C ASP A 288 -13.40 13.19 15.68
N GLN A 289 -13.00 11.96 15.99
CA GLN A 289 -11.61 11.58 16.22
C GLN A 289 -10.91 11.08 14.95
N LEU A 290 -9.63 11.39 14.85
CA LEU A 290 -8.72 10.87 13.84
C LEU A 290 -7.67 9.98 14.51
N TRP A 291 -7.49 8.78 13.96
CA TRP A 291 -6.46 7.84 14.35
C TRP A 291 -5.41 7.77 13.25
N LEU A 292 -4.15 8.06 13.59
CA LEU A 292 -3.02 8.07 12.67
C LEU A 292 -1.99 7.03 13.06
N LEU A 293 -1.50 6.31 12.05
CA LEU A 293 -0.27 5.56 12.17
C LEU A 293 0.89 6.47 11.76
N VAL A 294 1.76 6.77 12.74
CA VAL A 294 2.90 7.66 12.57
C VAL A 294 4.22 6.91 12.74
N ARG A 295 5.28 7.44 12.15
CA ARG A 295 6.66 6.99 12.37
C ARG A 295 7.51 8.21 12.73
N SER A 296 8.43 8.07 13.68
CA SER A 296 9.44 9.11 13.92
C SER A 296 10.24 9.39 12.65
N VAL A 297 10.70 10.63 12.46
CA VAL A 297 11.53 11.04 11.31
C VAL A 297 12.88 10.29 11.30
N ASP A 298 13.38 9.85 12.45
CA ASP A 298 14.57 8.97 12.55
C ASP A 298 14.30 7.51 12.13
N GLY A 299 13.04 7.17 11.87
CA GLY A 299 12.61 5.87 11.38
C GLY A 299 12.54 4.76 12.44
N ALA A 300 12.84 5.00 13.71
CA ALA A 300 13.02 3.90 14.67
C ALA A 300 11.69 3.23 15.10
N SER A 301 10.63 4.02 15.30
CA SER A 301 9.40 3.55 15.95
C SER A 301 8.13 3.95 15.21
N ARG A 302 7.15 3.04 15.17
CA ARG A 302 5.80 3.27 14.64
C ARG A 302 4.82 3.33 15.79
N HIS A 303 3.98 4.35 15.80
CA HIS A 303 3.03 4.59 16.88
C HIS A 303 1.64 4.86 16.35
N LEU A 304 0.67 4.61 17.21
CA LEU A 304 -0.71 5.02 17.00
C LEU A 304 -0.94 6.34 17.74
N VAL A 305 -1.46 7.34 17.04
CA VAL A 305 -1.78 8.66 17.61
C VAL A 305 -3.25 8.94 17.39
N ARG A 306 -3.92 9.36 18.44
CA ARG A 306 -5.31 9.82 18.41
C ARG A 306 -5.36 11.34 18.48
N LEU A 307 -6.16 11.94 17.60
CA LEU A 307 -6.44 13.37 17.54
C LEU A 307 -7.95 13.60 17.74
N SER A 308 -8.32 14.63 18.50
CA SER A 308 -9.71 15.02 18.72
C SER A 308 -9.93 16.48 18.34
N ILE A 309 -11.09 16.79 17.75
CA ILE A 309 -11.48 18.18 17.48
C ILE A 309 -11.72 18.95 18.77
N ASP A 310 -12.32 18.30 19.76
CA ASP A 310 -12.79 18.94 20.99
C ASP A 310 -11.63 19.39 21.89
N THR A 311 -10.57 18.57 21.99
CA THR A 311 -9.39 18.92 22.79
C THR A 311 -8.33 19.67 21.98
N ALA A 312 -8.32 19.51 20.65
CA ALA A 312 -7.22 19.95 19.78
C ALA A 312 -5.85 19.43 20.24
N GLU A 313 -5.84 18.27 20.92
CA GLU A 313 -4.66 17.62 21.44
C GLU A 313 -4.41 16.28 20.74
N SER A 314 -3.15 15.86 20.76
CA SER A 314 -2.72 14.54 20.32
C SER A 314 -2.42 13.64 21.52
N GLU A 315 -2.93 12.43 21.50
CA GLU A 315 -2.64 11.40 22.48
C GLU A 315 -1.90 10.23 21.83
N LEU A 316 -0.78 9.84 22.42
CA LEU A 316 -0.03 8.65 22.02
C LEU A 316 -0.71 7.42 22.61
N ASP A 317 -1.07 6.47 21.75
CA ASP A 317 -1.59 5.18 22.15
C ASP A 317 -0.48 4.13 22.05
N THR A 318 -0.17 3.51 23.19
CA THR A 318 0.90 2.51 23.34
C THR A 318 0.36 1.08 23.43
N ALA A 319 -0.97 0.88 23.31
CA ALA A 319 -1.60 -0.43 23.51
C ALA A 319 -1.02 -1.51 22.58
N ILE A 320 -0.54 -1.12 21.40
CA ILE A 320 -0.02 -2.03 20.38
C ILE A 320 1.51 -2.19 20.37
N ASP A 321 2.26 -1.40 21.14
CA ASP A 321 3.73 -1.32 21.04
C ASP A 321 4.42 -2.67 21.37
N ASP A 322 3.86 -3.40 22.34
CA ASP A 322 4.37 -4.70 22.81
C ASP A 322 3.42 -5.88 22.53
N LEU A 323 2.46 -5.70 21.61
CA LEU A 323 1.46 -6.71 21.33
C LEU A 323 2.09 -7.94 20.66
N ASP A 324 2.12 -9.07 21.37
CA ASP A 324 2.61 -10.34 20.85
C ASP A 324 1.58 -10.98 19.92
N ILE A 325 1.96 -11.18 18.66
CA ILE A 325 1.12 -11.81 17.63
C ILE A 325 1.66 -13.17 17.18
N THR A 326 2.67 -13.74 17.86
CA THR A 326 3.37 -14.96 17.43
C THR A 326 2.42 -16.12 17.12
N GLY A 327 1.40 -16.31 17.98
CA GLY A 327 0.40 -17.38 17.82
C GLY A 327 -0.58 -17.17 16.66
N TYR A 328 -0.58 -16.00 16.02
CA TYR A 328 -1.49 -15.61 14.95
C TYR A 328 -0.79 -15.48 13.58
N CYS A 329 0.54 -15.48 13.56
CA CYS A 329 1.34 -15.37 12.36
C CYS A 329 1.15 -16.59 11.44
N ARG A 330 1.50 -16.42 10.16
CA ARG A 330 1.63 -17.58 9.26
C ARG A 330 2.75 -18.49 9.77
N PRO A 331 2.59 -19.82 9.65
CA PRO A 331 3.72 -20.71 9.84
C PRO A 331 4.77 -20.41 8.77
N VAL A 332 6.04 -20.49 9.17
CA VAL A 332 7.16 -20.43 8.22
C VAL A 332 7.07 -21.65 7.30
N ALA A 333 7.18 -21.44 5.98
CA ALA A 333 7.27 -22.53 5.00
C ALA A 333 8.48 -23.43 5.31
N PRO A 334 8.57 -24.70 4.89
CA PRO A 334 9.78 -25.51 5.11
C PRO A 334 11.05 -24.93 4.47
N GLU A 335 12.22 -25.29 5.00
CA GLU A 335 13.51 -24.91 4.41
C GLU A 335 13.57 -25.30 2.92
N PRO A 336 13.86 -24.36 2.01
CA PRO A 336 13.99 -24.66 0.59
C PRO A 336 15.13 -25.66 0.33
N PRO A 337 14.93 -26.71 -0.50
CA PRO A 337 15.96 -27.73 -0.77
C PRO A 337 17.30 -27.18 -1.29
N ASP A 338 17.27 -26.01 -1.93
CA ASP A 338 18.42 -25.32 -2.49
C ASP A 338 18.94 -24.16 -1.60
N HIS A 339 18.48 -24.02 -0.35
CA HIS A 339 18.91 -22.97 0.60
C HIS A 339 20.44 -22.84 0.67
N ALA A 340 21.16 -23.93 0.98
CA ALA A 340 22.62 -23.92 1.08
C ALA A 340 23.30 -23.53 -0.25
N SER A 341 22.72 -23.89 -1.39
CA SER A 341 23.24 -23.50 -2.70
C SER A 341 22.98 -22.02 -2.99
N TYR A 342 21.82 -21.51 -2.60
CA TYR A 342 21.44 -20.10 -2.75
C TYR A 342 22.30 -19.18 -1.88
N VAL A 343 22.54 -19.54 -0.61
CA VAL A 343 23.45 -18.82 0.29
C VAL A 343 24.85 -18.72 -0.32
N ARG A 344 25.42 -19.85 -0.78
CA ARG A 344 26.73 -19.86 -1.46
C ARG A 344 26.74 -19.01 -2.73
N TYR A 345 25.63 -19.02 -3.49
CA TYR A 345 25.48 -18.18 -4.68
C TYR A 345 25.54 -16.68 -4.32
N CYS A 346 24.81 -16.25 -3.29
CA CYS A 346 24.77 -14.87 -2.82
C CYS A 346 26.14 -14.40 -2.29
N ILE A 347 26.79 -15.18 -1.43
CA ILE A 347 28.13 -14.89 -0.91
C ILE A 347 29.11 -14.72 -2.07
N ARG A 348 29.19 -15.68 -3.00
CA ARG A 348 30.10 -15.60 -4.16
C ARG A 348 29.89 -14.36 -5.04
N ARG A 349 28.69 -13.80 -5.07
CA ARG A 349 28.35 -12.63 -5.91
C ARG A 349 28.66 -11.30 -5.24
N LEU A 350 28.77 -11.27 -3.92
CA LEU A 350 28.87 -10.04 -3.12
C LEU A 350 30.20 -9.93 -2.38
N ASP A 351 30.82 -11.06 -2.01
CA ASP A 351 32.13 -11.10 -1.37
C ASP A 351 33.21 -10.48 -2.26
N GLY A 352 34.06 -9.64 -1.69
CA GLY A 352 35.13 -8.92 -2.40
C GLY A 352 34.65 -7.92 -3.46
N ARG A 353 33.33 -7.73 -3.64
CA ARG A 353 32.79 -6.81 -4.64
C ARG A 353 32.92 -5.37 -4.15
N ARG A 354 33.55 -4.52 -4.96
CA ARG A 354 33.59 -3.08 -4.70
C ARG A 354 32.30 -2.41 -5.18
N PHE A 355 31.45 -1.97 -4.27
CA PHE A 355 30.18 -1.28 -4.58
C PHE A 355 30.37 0.22 -4.76
N SER A 356 31.18 0.86 -3.91
CA SER A 356 31.57 2.27 -4.00
C SER A 356 33.09 2.42 -3.94
N LYS A 357 33.62 3.56 -4.40
CA LYS A 357 35.04 3.90 -4.24
C LYS A 357 35.44 4.08 -2.76
N ARG A 358 34.48 4.42 -1.89
CA ARG A 358 34.70 4.67 -0.46
C ARG A 358 34.65 3.42 0.42
N MET A 359 34.26 2.28 -0.15
CA MET A 359 34.17 1.00 0.54
C MET A 359 35.37 0.13 0.20
N HIS A 360 36.01 -0.44 1.22
CA HIS A 360 37.14 -1.36 1.07
C HIS A 360 36.93 -2.62 1.91
N ASP A 361 37.75 -3.63 1.66
CA ASP A 361 37.76 -4.90 2.42
C ASP A 361 36.39 -5.58 2.55
N VAL A 362 35.57 -5.47 1.50
CA VAL A 362 34.21 -6.01 1.49
C VAL A 362 34.23 -7.53 1.64
N ARG A 363 33.54 -8.03 2.67
CA ARG A 363 33.32 -9.47 2.90
C ARG A 363 31.84 -9.77 3.06
N ALA A 364 31.41 -10.89 2.51
CA ALA A 364 30.05 -11.39 2.64
C ALA A 364 30.01 -12.71 3.40
N GLU A 365 29.22 -12.77 4.47
CA GLU A 365 29.03 -13.98 5.27
C GLU A 365 27.55 -14.19 5.57
N PHE A 366 27.11 -15.44 5.70
CA PHE A 366 25.76 -15.76 6.14
C PHE A 366 25.79 -16.16 7.61
N ILE A 367 25.03 -15.45 8.44
CA ILE A 367 25.01 -15.61 9.89
C ILE A 367 23.62 -16.06 10.33
N GLY A 368 23.57 -17.13 11.13
CA GLY A 368 22.33 -17.74 11.64
C GLY A 368 21.81 -18.87 10.77
N ASP A 369 20.65 -19.39 11.14
CA ASP A 369 20.00 -20.52 10.47
C ASP A 369 18.74 -20.06 9.73
N TRP A 370 18.36 -20.78 8.68
CA TRP A 370 17.08 -20.56 8.01
C TRP A 370 15.89 -20.62 9.01
N PRO A 371 14.83 -19.79 8.86
CA PRO A 371 14.67 -18.69 7.89
C PRO A 371 15.31 -17.37 8.34
N HIS A 372 15.77 -17.27 9.58
CA HIS A 372 16.16 -16.01 10.22
C HIS A 372 17.59 -15.56 9.94
N GLY A 373 18.38 -16.44 9.33
CA GLY A 373 19.76 -16.15 8.95
C GLY A 373 19.85 -15.01 7.94
N ARG A 374 20.87 -14.18 8.10
CA ARG A 374 21.06 -12.94 7.33
C ARG A 374 22.39 -12.97 6.62
N LEU A 375 22.43 -12.35 5.45
CA LEU A 375 23.68 -12.05 4.77
C LEU A 375 24.27 -10.76 5.37
N HIS A 376 25.41 -10.89 6.04
CA HIS A 376 26.18 -9.78 6.58
C HIS A 376 27.22 -9.36 5.54
N ILE A 377 27.17 -8.09 5.13
CA ILE A 377 28.18 -7.47 4.29
C ILE A 377 29.03 -6.54 5.17
N SER A 378 30.24 -6.97 5.50
CA SER A 378 31.18 -6.18 6.30
C SER A 378 32.19 -5.45 5.42
N PHE A 379 32.49 -4.19 5.71
CA PHE A 379 33.47 -3.39 4.95
C PHE A 379 34.06 -2.27 5.81
N THR A 380 35.20 -1.74 5.37
CA THR A 380 35.76 -0.48 5.89
C THR A 380 35.33 0.68 5.00
N HIS A 381 35.14 1.86 5.58
CA HIS A 381 34.68 3.05 4.83
C HIS A 381 35.55 4.26 5.15
N ASP A 382 35.89 5.06 4.12
CA ASP A 382 36.80 6.22 4.25
C ASP A 382 36.39 7.18 5.38
N ASP A 383 35.10 7.53 5.45
CA ASP A 383 34.56 8.45 6.46
C ASP A 383 34.37 7.80 7.87
N TYR A 384 34.51 6.47 7.98
CA TYR A 384 34.31 5.70 9.22
C TYR A 384 35.61 5.01 9.68
N GLU A 385 36.73 5.74 9.61
CA GLU A 385 38.06 5.22 9.95
C GLU A 385 38.11 4.50 11.31
N GLY A 386 38.69 3.30 11.34
CA GLY A 386 38.80 2.47 12.55
C GLY A 386 37.55 1.67 12.90
N LEU A 387 36.45 1.81 12.15
CA LEU A 387 35.23 1.02 12.32
C LEU A 387 35.04 0.02 11.17
N THR A 388 34.46 -1.12 11.50
CA THR A 388 33.90 -2.04 10.51
C THR A 388 32.41 -1.76 10.39
N VAL A 389 31.94 -1.46 9.19
CA VAL A 389 30.51 -1.27 8.91
C VAL A 389 29.94 -2.62 8.48
N VAL A 390 28.79 -3.02 9.03
CA VAL A 390 28.12 -4.29 8.70
C VAL A 390 26.68 -4.03 8.33
N THR A 391 26.35 -4.19 7.05
CA THR A 391 24.97 -4.17 6.56
C THR A 391 24.35 -5.56 6.67
N ARG A 392 23.17 -5.65 7.27
CA ARG A 392 22.45 -6.93 7.44
C ARG A 392 21.32 -7.06 6.43
N LEU A 393 21.45 -7.98 5.48
CA LEU A 393 20.47 -8.21 4.43
C LEU A 393 19.71 -9.52 4.67
N ASN A 394 18.38 -9.46 4.61
CA ASN A 394 17.54 -10.65 4.68
C ASN A 394 17.55 -11.37 3.32
N LEU A 395 17.69 -12.70 3.32
CA LEU A 395 17.53 -13.52 2.10
C LEU A 395 16.07 -13.97 1.92
N TYR A 396 15.34 -14.05 3.02
CA TYR A 396 13.96 -14.51 3.08
C TYR A 396 13.12 -13.49 3.84
N ASP A 397 11.83 -13.42 3.53
CA ASP A 397 10.85 -12.75 4.37
C ASP A 397 10.54 -13.57 5.63
N GLU A 398 9.65 -13.04 6.47
CA GLU A 398 9.24 -13.70 7.71
C GLU A 398 8.50 -15.03 7.51
N GLN A 399 8.05 -15.31 6.28
CA GLN A 399 7.36 -16.55 5.91
C GLN A 399 8.30 -17.57 5.25
N GLY A 400 9.58 -17.22 5.05
CA GLY A 400 10.56 -18.06 4.37
C GLY A 400 10.49 -17.97 2.84
N GLN A 401 9.73 -17.03 2.26
CA GLN A 401 9.78 -16.76 0.83
C GLN A 401 11.03 -15.95 0.51
N ARG A 402 11.65 -16.23 -0.64
CA ARG A 402 12.86 -15.50 -1.06
C ARG A 402 12.53 -14.05 -1.36
N LEU A 403 13.31 -13.14 -0.81
CA LEU A 403 13.29 -11.75 -1.25
C LEU A 403 13.98 -11.66 -2.62
N ASP A 404 13.29 -11.09 -3.61
CA ASP A 404 13.68 -11.10 -5.02
C ASP A 404 15.14 -10.66 -5.24
N ASN A 405 15.88 -11.48 -5.99
CA ASN A 405 17.22 -11.25 -6.54
C ASN A 405 18.09 -10.20 -5.82
N ILE A 406 18.45 -10.48 -4.56
CA ILE A 406 19.37 -9.68 -3.74
C ILE A 406 20.64 -9.25 -4.47
N THR A 407 21.13 -10.07 -5.41
CA THR A 407 22.33 -9.77 -6.18
C THR A 407 22.17 -8.66 -7.23
N SER A 408 20.92 -8.26 -7.51
CA SER A 408 20.58 -7.18 -8.43
C SER A 408 20.33 -5.84 -7.73
N TYR A 409 19.60 -5.80 -6.60
CA TYR A 409 19.28 -4.53 -5.92
C TYR A 409 20.33 -4.13 -4.88
N ALA A 410 20.84 -5.08 -4.08
CA ALA A 410 21.78 -4.77 -2.99
C ALA A 410 23.03 -3.98 -3.45
N PRO A 411 23.62 -4.23 -4.65
CA PRO A 411 24.72 -3.42 -5.12
C PRO A 411 24.39 -1.94 -5.30
N ALA A 412 23.17 -1.62 -5.75
CA ALA A 412 22.73 -0.24 -5.95
C ALA A 412 22.47 0.44 -4.60
N GLU A 413 21.76 -0.24 -3.68
CA GLU A 413 21.48 0.29 -2.34
C GLU A 413 22.75 0.51 -1.53
N LEU A 414 23.68 -0.47 -1.50
CA LEU A 414 24.95 -0.33 -0.79
C LEU A 414 25.83 0.78 -1.37
N MET A 415 25.85 0.93 -2.69
CA MET A 415 26.56 2.04 -3.35
C MET A 415 25.93 3.39 -2.97
N GLU A 416 24.61 3.52 -3.07
CA GLU A 416 23.89 4.74 -2.74
C GLU A 416 24.11 5.12 -1.28
N GLN A 417 23.98 4.16 -0.36
CA GLN A 417 24.21 4.40 1.08
C GLN A 417 25.65 4.86 1.37
N ALA A 418 26.65 4.22 0.74
CA ALA A 418 28.05 4.62 0.89
C ALA A 418 28.34 6.01 0.32
N ASP A 419 27.75 6.36 -0.81
CA ASP A 419 28.02 7.62 -1.48
C ASP A 419 27.26 8.79 -0.82
N THR A 420 26.05 8.55 -0.31
CA THR A 420 25.18 9.54 0.35
C THR A 420 25.49 9.73 1.84
N ARG A 421 26.24 8.81 2.46
CA ARG A 421 26.56 8.81 3.90
C ARG A 421 25.34 8.61 4.79
N ASP A 422 24.34 7.89 4.31
CA ASP A 422 23.14 7.57 5.07
C ASP A 422 23.39 6.39 6.02
N TYR A 423 24.35 6.57 6.93
CA TYR A 423 24.71 5.61 7.96
C TYR A 423 24.40 6.17 9.36
N PRO A 424 24.08 5.31 10.34
CA PRO A 424 23.94 5.74 11.73
C PRO A 424 25.18 6.47 12.26
N ASN A 425 25.01 7.25 13.33
CA ASN A 425 26.11 7.96 13.97
C ASN A 425 27.18 6.96 14.46
N ARG A 426 28.45 7.32 14.30
CA ARG A 426 29.62 6.55 14.78
C ARG A 426 29.52 6.16 16.26
N SER A 427 28.84 6.96 17.08
CA SER A 427 28.61 6.67 18.50
C SER A 427 27.75 5.43 18.76
N HIS A 428 27.03 4.92 17.76
CA HIS A 428 26.24 3.69 17.86
C HIS A 428 27.06 2.42 17.59
N ALA A 429 28.36 2.54 17.29
CA ALA A 429 29.23 1.39 17.11
C ALA A 429 29.42 0.62 18.42
N ILE A 430 29.30 -0.71 18.35
CA ILE A 430 29.53 -1.63 19.47
C ILE A 430 30.79 -2.43 19.13
N ASP A 431 31.79 -2.37 20.02
CA ASP A 431 33.07 -3.07 19.86
C ASP A 431 33.77 -2.81 18.51
N GLY A 432 33.70 -1.57 18.02
CA GLY A 432 34.30 -1.17 16.74
C GLY A 432 33.49 -1.58 15.50
N VAL A 433 32.30 -2.14 15.68
CA VAL A 433 31.39 -2.51 14.59
C VAL A 433 30.17 -1.60 14.57
N LEU A 434 29.92 -0.97 13.43
CA LEU A 434 28.71 -0.20 13.16
C LEU A 434 27.74 -1.04 12.34
N TYR A 435 26.64 -1.48 12.96
CA TYR A 435 25.59 -2.21 12.25
C TYR A 435 24.63 -1.24 11.57
N VAL A 436 24.26 -1.59 10.34
CA VAL A 436 23.42 -0.80 9.45
C VAL A 436 22.25 -1.63 8.95
#